data_AF-A0A4U5JBA7-F1
#
_entry.id   AF-A0A4U5JBA7-F1
#
_cell.length_a   1.000
_cell.length_b   1.000
_cell.length_c   1.000
_cell.angle_alpha   90.00
_cell.angle_beta   90.00
_cell.angle_gamma   90.00
#
_symmetry.space_group_name_H-M   'P 1'
#
loop_
_entity.id
_entity.type
_entity.pdbx_description
1 polymer ?
#
loop_
_entity_poly.entity_id
_entity_poly.type
_entity_poly.pdbx_seq_one_letter_code
_entity_poly.pdbx_strand_id
1 'polypeptide(L)'
;MSAEFDERVMTVPLRDVLAGSNTDRADQAMGLVRSHLAQHFKVDEDSVRLDPSINEAVWERGRAKPPRKLRVRAARFEEEGEAVVEAETA
;
A
#
# COMPACT_ATOMS: atom_id res chain seq x y z
N MET A 1 -16.76 17.75 10.54
CA MET A 1 -15.59 18.08 9.72
C MET A 1 -14.39 17.64 10.53
N SER A 2 -13.88 16.45 10.24
CA SER A 2 -12.86 15.74 11.01
C SER A 2 -12.18 14.85 9.97
N ALA A 3 -10.90 14.96 9.61
CA ALA A 3 -9.77 15.70 10.17
C ALA A 3 -8.81 16.09 9.02
N GLU A 4 -8.05 17.17 9.19
CA GLU A 4 -6.91 17.56 8.33
C GLU A 4 -5.75 16.53 8.34
N PHE A 5 -5.82 15.53 9.23
CA PHE A 5 -4.81 14.49 9.37
C PHE A 5 -5.48 13.17 9.78
N ASP A 6 -5.26 12.10 9.01
CA ASP A 6 -5.80 10.77 9.28
C ASP A 6 -4.69 9.72 9.19
N GLU A 7 -4.21 9.27 10.35
CA GLU A 7 -3.22 8.21 10.45
C GLU A 7 -3.84 6.95 11.05
N ARG A 8 -3.58 5.80 10.43
CA ARG A 8 -4.04 4.49 10.92
C ARG A 8 -3.14 3.36 10.45
N VAL A 9 -3.07 2.32 11.28
CA VAL A 9 -2.45 1.03 10.92
C VAL A 9 -3.54 0.11 10.36
N MET A 10 -3.34 -0.41 9.16
CA MET A 10 -4.25 -1.37 8.53
C MET A 10 -3.52 -2.61 8.00
N THR A 11 -4.27 -3.67 7.78
CA THR A 11 -3.74 -4.91 7.18
C THR A 11 -4.23 -5.03 5.75
N VAL A 12 -3.32 -4.96 4.78
CA VAL A 12 -3.60 -5.16 3.36
C VAL A 12 -3.61 -6.66 3.06
N PRO A 13 -4.73 -7.22 2.57
CA PRO A 13 -4.76 -8.60 2.09
C PRO A 13 -4.16 -8.68 0.68
N LEU A 14 -3.09 -9.48 0.51
CA LEU A 14 -2.41 -9.67 -0.78
C LEU A 14 -2.75 -11.01 -1.43
N ARG A 15 -3.87 -11.61 -1.04
CA ARG A 15 -4.26 -12.95 -1.52
C ARG A 15 -4.58 -12.96 -3.02
N ASP A 16 -4.98 -11.83 -3.58
CA ASP A 16 -5.48 -11.74 -4.96
C ASP A 16 -4.34 -11.90 -5.98
N VAL A 17 -3.08 -11.68 -5.58
CA VAL A 17 -1.90 -11.98 -6.43
C VAL A 17 -1.78 -13.48 -6.77
N LEU A 18 -2.46 -14.36 -6.02
CA LEU A 18 -2.45 -15.79 -6.29
C LEU A 18 -3.28 -16.17 -7.52
N ALA A 19 -4.17 -15.30 -7.99
CA ALA A 19 -4.94 -15.51 -9.21
C ALA A 19 -4.11 -15.31 -10.49
N GLY A 20 -3.01 -14.56 -10.39
CA GLY A 20 -2.09 -14.27 -11.49
C GLY A 20 -0.96 -15.29 -11.65
N SER A 21 0.00 -14.96 -12.51
CA SER A 21 1.23 -15.74 -12.67
C SER A 21 2.07 -15.71 -11.40
N ASN A 22 2.91 -16.73 -11.20
CA ASN A 22 3.85 -16.73 -10.08
C ASN A 22 4.97 -15.71 -10.28
N THR A 23 5.31 -15.38 -11.52
CA THR A 23 6.52 -14.62 -11.84
C THR A 23 6.38 -13.13 -11.56
N ASP A 24 5.16 -12.59 -11.50
CA ASP A 24 4.87 -11.16 -11.32
C ASP A 24 4.18 -10.84 -9.98
N ARG A 25 4.09 -11.80 -9.05
CA ARG A 25 3.29 -11.64 -7.83
C ARG A 25 3.72 -10.47 -6.95
N ALA A 26 5.02 -10.23 -6.79
CA ALA A 26 5.51 -9.08 -6.03
C ALA A 26 5.13 -7.75 -6.71
N ASP A 27 5.18 -7.69 -8.05
CA ASP A 27 4.74 -6.51 -8.80
C ASP A 27 3.25 -6.25 -8.60
N GLN A 28 2.44 -7.31 -8.73
CA GLN A 28 0.99 -7.26 -8.48
C GLN A 28 0.68 -6.89 -7.03
N ALA A 29 1.47 -7.38 -6.06
CA ALA A 29 1.31 -7.06 -4.65
C ALA A 29 1.50 -5.56 -4.40
N MET A 30 2.51 -4.94 -5.02
CA MET A 30 2.72 -3.49 -4.92
C MET A 30 1.54 -2.69 -5.48
N GLY A 31 0.99 -3.13 -6.61
CA GLY A 31 -0.24 -2.56 -7.16
C GLY A 31 -1.42 -2.67 -6.19
N LEU A 32 -1.65 -3.85 -5.62
CA LEU A 32 -2.72 -4.06 -4.63
C LEU A 32 -2.56 -3.22 -3.37
N VAL A 33 -1.33 -3.05 -2.86
CA VAL A 33 -1.08 -2.15 -1.72
C VAL A 33 -1.49 -0.71 -2.07
N ARG A 34 -1.07 -0.23 -3.25
CA ARG A 34 -1.41 1.13 -3.73
C ARG A 34 -2.93 1.32 -3.85
N SER A 35 -3.61 0.44 -4.58
CA SER A 35 -5.06 0.54 -4.79
C SER A 35 -5.86 0.42 -3.48
N HIS A 36 -5.42 -0.44 -2.56
CA HIS A 36 -6.06 -0.58 -1.26
C HIS A 36 -5.94 0.72 -0.43
N LEU A 37 -4.76 1.33 -0.38
CA LEU A 37 -4.57 2.61 0.31
C LEU A 37 -5.39 3.72 -0.33
N ALA A 38 -5.34 3.84 -1.66
CA ALA A 38 -6.10 4.84 -2.42
C ALA A 38 -7.61 4.75 -2.13
N GLN A 39 -8.19 3.54 -2.19
CA GLN A 39 -9.60 3.30 -1.89
C GLN A 39 -9.98 3.67 -0.45
N HIS A 40 -9.17 3.27 0.54
CA HIS A 40 -9.49 3.46 1.95
C HIS A 40 -9.30 4.91 2.42
N PHE A 41 -8.35 5.65 1.83
CA PHE A 41 -8.10 7.05 2.14
C PHE A 41 -8.80 8.03 1.17
N LYS A 42 -9.48 7.52 0.14
CA LYS A 42 -10.21 8.29 -0.87
C LYS A 42 -9.32 9.30 -1.60
N VAL A 43 -8.18 8.81 -2.07
CA VAL A 43 -7.22 9.55 -2.90
C VAL A 43 -7.00 8.81 -4.21
N ASP A 44 -6.42 9.49 -5.20
CA ASP A 44 -5.99 8.84 -6.43
C ASP A 44 -4.76 7.96 -6.19
N GLU A 45 -4.59 6.92 -7.00
CA GLU A 45 -3.48 5.97 -6.85
C GLU A 45 -2.10 6.62 -7.00
N ASP A 46 -2.03 7.68 -7.81
CA ASP A 46 -0.81 8.45 -8.07
C ASP A 46 -0.40 9.31 -6.85
N SER A 47 -1.36 9.66 -5.99
CA SER A 47 -1.13 10.41 -4.74
C SER A 47 -0.67 9.52 -3.57
N VAL A 48 -0.52 8.21 -3.79
CA VAL A 48 -0.02 7.26 -2.78
C VAL A 48 1.50 7.11 -2.89
N ARG A 49 2.21 7.53 -1.86
CA ARG A 49 3.65 7.37 -1.70
C ARG A 49 3.94 6.16 -0.82
N LEU A 50 4.58 5.15 -1.40
CA LEU A 50 5.00 3.95 -0.69
C LEU A 50 6.46 4.10 -0.29
N ASP A 51 6.74 4.03 1.02
CA ASP A 51 8.10 3.98 1.53
C ASP A 51 8.82 2.70 1.06
N PRO A 52 10.15 2.75 0.82
CA PRO A 52 10.93 1.57 0.42
C PRO A 52 10.77 0.35 1.35
N SER A 53 10.48 0.54 2.65
CA SER A 53 10.23 -0.56 3.59
C SER A 53 9.09 -1.48 3.14
N ILE A 54 8.04 -0.94 2.51
CA ILE A 54 6.94 -1.74 1.96
C ILE A 54 7.45 -2.60 0.81
N ASN A 55 8.25 -2.02 -0.07
CA ASN A 55 8.84 -2.76 -1.19
C ASN A 55 9.76 -3.87 -0.67
N GLU A 56 10.66 -3.56 0.27
CA GLU A 56 11.54 -4.57 0.87
C GLU A 56 10.75 -5.71 1.53
N ALA A 57 9.68 -5.41 2.27
CA ALA A 57 8.82 -6.42 2.89
C ALA A 57 8.07 -7.29 1.87
N VAL A 58 7.61 -6.71 0.76
CA VAL A 58 6.95 -7.47 -0.32
C VAL A 58 7.95 -8.39 -1.04
N TRP A 59 9.19 -7.93 -1.22
CA TRP A 59 10.23 -8.62 -1.99
C TRP A 59 11.16 -9.51 -1.15
N GLU A 60 11.01 -9.54 0.18
CA GLU A 60 11.85 -10.28 1.14
C GLU A 60 12.11 -11.75 0.73
N ARG A 61 11.10 -12.41 0.16
CA ARG A 61 11.16 -13.83 -0.24
C ARG A 61 11.26 -14.02 -1.76
N GLY A 62 11.63 -12.96 -2.46
CA GLY A 62 11.72 -12.88 -3.92
C GLY A 62 10.38 -12.66 -4.62
N ARG A 63 10.47 -12.41 -5.92
CA ARG A 63 9.36 -11.97 -6.78
C ARG A 63 8.12 -12.86 -6.75
N ALA A 64 8.31 -14.18 -6.56
CA ALA A 64 7.24 -15.16 -6.65
C ALA A 64 6.51 -15.47 -5.33
N LYS A 65 7.02 -14.96 -4.21
CA LYS A 65 6.55 -15.32 -2.86
C LYS A 65 6.28 -14.10 -1.97
N PRO A 66 5.51 -13.10 -2.41
CA PRO A 66 5.12 -12.00 -1.53
C PRO A 66 4.32 -12.52 -0.32
N PRO A 67 4.30 -11.77 0.80
CA PRO A 67 3.51 -12.13 1.97
C PRO A 67 2.01 -12.15 1.65
N ARG A 68 1.23 -12.97 2.35
CA ARG A 68 -0.24 -13.06 2.13
C ARG A 68 -1.01 -11.85 2.68
N LYS A 69 -0.42 -11.16 3.65
CA LYS A 69 -0.95 -9.98 4.32
C LYS A 69 0.23 -9.07 4.66
N LEU A 70 0.05 -7.77 4.53
CA LEU A 70 1.03 -6.77 4.93
C LEU A 70 0.39 -5.78 5.90
N ARG A 71 1.02 -5.54 7.05
CA ARG A 71 0.58 -4.49 7.97
C ARG A 71 1.29 -3.20 7.59
N VAL A 72 0.51 -2.15 7.38
CA VAL A 72 0.98 -0.87 6.86
C VAL A 72 0.45 0.23 7.78
N ARG A 73 1.33 1.15 8.17
CA ARG A 73 0.96 2.42 8.79
C ARG A 73 0.84 3.42 7.65
N ALA A 74 -0.31 4.09 7.56
CA ALA A 74 -0.54 5.08 6.53
C ALA A 74 -1.10 6.36 7.13
N ALA A 75 -0.61 7.50 6.65
CA ALA A 75 -1.02 8.83 7.05
C ALA A 75 -1.50 9.60 5.80
N ARG A 76 -2.69 10.17 5.90
CA ARG A 76 -3.25 11.08 4.90
C ARG A 76 -3.14 12.52 5.39
N PHE A 77 -2.67 13.41 4.52
CA PHE A 77 -2.59 14.84 4.74
C PHE A 77 -2.86 15.61 3.44
N GLU A 78 -3.07 16.93 3.54
CA GLU A 78 -3.18 17.82 2.38
C GLU A 78 -1.83 18.53 2.16
N GLU A 79 -1.28 18.40 0.95
CA GLU A 79 -0.06 19.06 0.51
C GLU A 79 -0.40 19.89 -0.74
N GLU A 80 -0.19 21.21 -0.68
CA GLU A 80 -0.47 22.12 -1.80
C GLU A 80 -1.93 22.07 -2.34
N GLY A 81 -2.88 21.65 -1.50
CA GLY A 81 -4.30 21.49 -1.88
C GLY A 81 -4.64 20.12 -2.48
N GLU A 82 -3.67 19.20 -2.54
CA GLU A 82 -3.85 17.82 -2.97
C GLU A 82 -3.79 16.86 -1.77
N ALA A 83 -4.65 15.85 -1.76
CA ALA A 83 -4.65 14.84 -0.70
C ALA A 83 -3.61 13.76 -1.01
N VAL A 84 -2.57 13.69 -0.19
CA VAL A 84 -1.46 12.72 -0.32
C VAL A 84 -1.54 11.68 0.79
N VAL A 85 -1.15 10.44 0.47
CA VAL A 85 -1.02 9.35 1.44
C VAL A 85 0.42 8.86 1.47
N GLU A 86 1.05 8.89 2.63
CA GLU A 86 2.34 8.26 2.88
C GLU A 86 2.14 6.97 3.68
N ALA A 87 2.85 5.91 3.27
CA ALA A 87 2.69 4.59 3.85
C ALA A 87 4.02 3.88 4.06
N GLU A 88 4.19 3.27 5.24
CA GLU A 88 5.36 2.49 5.65
C GLU A 88 4.94 1.18 6.33
N THR A 89 5.89 0.26 6.53
CA THR A 89 5.62 -0.97 7.29
C THR A 89 5.36 -0.67 8.76
N ALA A 90 4.36 -1.35 9.35
CA ALA A 90 3.86 -1.05 10.71
C ALA A 90 4.56 -1.84 11.83
#